data_AF-A0A939I5P0-F1
#
_entry.id   AF-A0A939I5P0-F1
#
_cell.length_a   1.000
_cell.length_b   1.000
_cell.length_c   1.000
_cell.angle_alpha   90.00
_cell.angle_beta   90.00
_cell.angle_gamma   90.00
#
_symmetry.space_group_name_H-M   'P 1'
#
loop_
_entity.id
_entity.type
_entity.pdbx_description
1 polymer ?
#
loop_
_entity_poly.entity_id
_entity_poly.type
_entity_poly.pdbx_seq_one_letter_code
_entity_poly.pdbx_strand_id
1 'polypeptide(L)' 'MSSRIDKITAEDRRTAADILDDLQAVLNAADVRLPSLGIDWRSAKATGVILIDLGAARPDVIERLVVVLRRGMRP' A
#
# COMPACT_ATOMS: atom_id res chain seq x y z
N MET A 1 5.85 -3.25 -30.95
CA MET A 1 5.22 -2.66 -29.76
C MET A 1 6.01 -3.12 -28.54
N SER A 2 6.91 -2.28 -28.03
CA SER A 2 7.72 -2.62 -26.86
C SER A 2 6.95 -2.20 -25.61
N SER A 3 6.32 -3.17 -24.94
CA SER A 3 5.64 -2.95 -23.67
C SER A 3 6.71 -2.60 -22.63
N ARG A 4 6.82 -1.32 -22.26
CA ARG A 4 7.56 -0.90 -21.07
C ARG A 4 6.76 -1.37 -19.87
N ILE A 5 6.98 -2.62 -19.45
CA ILE A 5 6.81 -2.95 -18.05
C ILE A 5 7.87 -2.13 -17.35
N ASP A 6 7.47 -1.00 -16.76
CA ASP A 6 8.36 -0.26 -15.88
C ASP A 6 8.85 -1.24 -14.82
N LYS A 7 10.16 -1.44 -14.78
CA LYS A 7 10.77 -2.38 -13.83
C LYS A 7 10.53 -1.81 -12.44
N ILE A 8 9.68 -2.48 -11.67
CA ILE A 8 9.56 -2.25 -10.23
C ILE A 8 10.96 -2.28 -9.63
N THR A 9 11.39 -1.15 -9.09
CA THR A 9 12.70 -1.00 -8.46
C THR A 9 12.68 -1.57 -7.04
N ALA A 10 13.87 -1.74 -6.45
CA ALA A 10 13.96 -2.08 -5.03
C ALA A 10 13.40 -0.96 -4.13
N GLU A 11 13.50 0.29 -4.59
CA GLU A 11 12.96 1.46 -3.91
C GLU A 11 11.43 1.44 -3.90
N ASP A 12 10.79 1.18 -5.04
CA ASP A 12 9.32 1.07 -5.13
C ASP A 12 8.77 0.00 -4.16
N ARG A 13 9.46 -1.13 -4.04
CA ARG A 13 9.08 -2.20 -3.09
C ARG A 13 9.20 -1.75 -1.65
N ARG A 14 10.27 -1.02 -1.33
CA ARG A 14 10.51 -0.49 0.01
C ARG A 14 9.45 0.54 0.38
N THR A 15 9.20 1.51 -0.50
CA THR A 15 8.15 2.52 -0.30
C THR A 15 6.78 1.89 -0.09
N ALA A 16 6.41 0.87 -0.86
CA ALA A 16 5.15 0.18 -0.67
C ALA A 16 5.06 -0.55 0.68
N ALA A 17 6.15 -1.17 1.13
CA ALA A 17 6.22 -1.82 2.45
C ALA A 17 6.08 -0.78 3.58
N ASP A 18 6.82 0.32 3.50
CA ASP A 18 6.76 1.40 4.50
C ASP A 18 5.33 1.98 4.62
N ILE A 19 4.63 2.17 3.49
CA ILE A 19 3.24 2.64 3.46
C ILE A 19 2.27 1.61 4.05
N LEU A 20 2.48 0.32 3.77
CA LEU A 20 1.66 -0.75 4.34
C LEU A 20 1.81 -0.80 5.87
N ASP A 21 3.04 -0.69 6.37
CA ASP A 21 3.35 -0.67 7.80
C ASP A 21 2.70 0.55 8.47
N ASP A 22 2.75 1.72 7.84
CA ASP A 22 2.12 2.94 8.32
C ASP A 22 0.58 2.81 8.41
N LEU A 23 -0.04 2.18 7.41
CA LEU A 23 -1.48 1.87 7.44
C LEU A 23 -1.80 0.89 8.57
N GLN A 24 -1.03 -0.19 8.71
CA GLN A 24 -1.24 -1.19 9.73
C GLN A 24 -1.10 -0.60 11.13
N ALA A 25 -0.13 0.29 11.35
CA ALA A 25 0.04 1.00 12.62
C ALA A 25 -1.18 1.85 12.99
N VAL A 26 -1.74 2.59 12.03
CA VAL A 26 -2.91 3.45 12.26
C VAL A 26 -4.17 2.62 12.54
N LEU A 27 -4.39 1.55 11.78
CA LEU A 27 -5.51 0.64 12.01
C LEU A 27 -5.42 -0.04 13.38
N ASN A 28 -4.23 -0.51 13.75
CA ASN A 28 -3.98 -1.12 15.06
C ASN A 28 -4.24 -0.13 16.21
N ALA A 29 -3.82 1.13 16.06
CA ALA A 29 -4.09 2.16 17.05
C ALA A 29 -5.58 2.50 17.20
N ALA A 30 -6.40 2.17 16.19
CA ALA A 30 -7.86 2.28 16.24
C ALA A 30 -8.57 0.96 16.61
N ASP A 31 -7.82 -0.08 17.01
CA ASP A 31 -8.31 -1.45 17.27
C ASP A 31 -9.07 -2.08 16.07
N VAL A 32 -8.72 -1.67 14.84
CA VAL A 32 -9.27 -2.22 13.60
C VAL A 32 -8.30 -3.24 13.02
N ARG A 33 -8.80 -4.44 12.72
CA ARG A 33 -8.02 -5.50 12.05
C ARG A 33 -8.56 -5.78 10.66
N LEU A 34 -7.67 -5.72 9.67
CA LEU A 34 -7.94 -6.17 8.30
C LEU A 34 -7.13 -7.43 8.02
N PRO A 35 -7.75 -8.63 8.05
CA PRO A 35 -7.03 -9.91 8.02
C PRO A 35 -6.33 -10.20 6.70
N SER A 36 -6.74 -9.53 5.63
CA SER A 36 -6.21 -9.73 4.27
C SER A 36 -5.34 -8.57 3.80
N LEU A 37 -4.95 -7.66 4.70
CA LEU A 37 -4.13 -6.51 4.33
C LEU A 37 -2.70 -6.97 3.97
N GLY A 38 -2.24 -6.59 2.79
CA GLY A 38 -0.94 -6.98 2.25
C GLY A 38 -0.61 -6.25 0.95
N ILE A 39 0.55 -6.56 0.38
CA ILE A 39 0.92 -6.12 -0.97
C ILE A 39 0.66 -7.27 -1.94
N ASP A 40 0.00 -6.97 -3.06
CA ASP A 40 -0.22 -7.93 -4.15
C ASP A 40 1.05 -8.09 -5.00
N TRP A 41 1.99 -8.87 -4.47
CA TRP A 41 3.24 -9.19 -5.17
C TRP A 41 3.02 -10.00 -6.45
N ARG A 42 1.90 -10.73 -6.54
CA ARG A 42 1.58 -11.54 -7.71
C ARG A 42 1.24 -10.64 -8.89
N SER A 43 0.33 -9.68 -8.69
CA SER A 43 -0.01 -8.70 -9.72
C SER A 43 1.17 -7.77 -10.03
N ALA A 44 1.95 -7.38 -9.02
CA ALA A 44 3.17 -6.60 -9.21
C ALA A 44 4.16 -7.29 -10.16
N LYS A 45 4.40 -8.60 -9.98
CA LYS A 45 5.29 -9.38 -10.87
C LYS A 45 4.74 -9.51 -12.30
N ALA A 46 3.42 -9.62 -12.44
CA ALA A 46 2.78 -9.82 -13.75
C ALA A 46 2.61 -8.52 -14.55
N THR A 47 2.38 -7.40 -13.88
CA THR A 47 1.97 -6.13 -14.51
C THR A 47 2.99 -5.00 -14.37
N GLY A 48 3.96 -5.13 -13.46
CA GLY A 48 4.86 -4.04 -13.08
C GLY A 48 4.22 -2.98 -12.18
N VAL A 49 2.99 -3.19 -11.71
CA VAL A 49 2.27 -2.23 -10.86
C VAL A 49 2.12 -2.80 -9.45
N ILE A 50 2.66 -2.09 -8.44
CA ILE A 50 2.47 -2.45 -7.03
C ILE A 50 1.08 -1.99 -6.58
N LEU A 51 0.35 -2.89 -5.91
CA LEU A 51 -0.97 -2.66 -5.35
C LEU A 51 -1.02 -3.19 -3.92
N ILE A 52 -1.84 -2.56 -3.08
CA ILE A 52 -2.17 -3.01 -1.72
C ILE A 52 -3.54 -3.72 -1.77
N ASP A 53 -3.64 -4.83 -1.04
CA ASP A 53 -4.84 -5.67 -0.87
C ASP A 53 -5.92 -4.98 0.00
N LEU A 54 -6.30 -3.79 -0.44
CA LEU A 54 -7.40 -2.98 0.07
C LEU A 54 -8.22 -2.51 -1.13
N GLY A 55 -8.79 -3.46 -1.87
CA GLY A 55 -9.48 -3.19 -3.13
C GLY A 55 -8.53 -2.83 -4.28
N ALA A 56 -7.32 -3.42 -4.31
CA ALA A 56 -6.31 -3.17 -5.34
C ALA A 56 -5.89 -1.70 -5.43
N ALA A 57 -5.66 -1.07 -4.27
CA ALA A 57 -5.31 0.34 -4.18
C ALA A 57 -3.82 0.57 -4.49
N ARG A 58 -3.50 1.72 -5.11
CA ARG A 58 -2.11 2.12 -5.31
C ARG A 58 -1.48 2.62 -3.99
N PRO A 59 -0.17 2.44 -3.77
CA PRO A 59 0.51 2.90 -2.56
C PRO A 59 0.31 4.40 -2.27
N ASP A 60 0.35 5.27 -3.28
CA ASP A 60 0.15 6.72 -3.10
C ASP A 60 -1.25 7.09 -2.60
N VAL A 61 -2.26 6.32 -3.00
CA VAL A 61 -3.63 6.48 -2.49
C VAL A 61 -3.71 6.05 -1.02
N ILE A 62 -3.04 4.94 -0.67
CA ILE A 62 -2.99 4.46 0.71
C ILE A 62 -2.25 5.45 1.62
N GLU A 63 -1.14 6.02 1.17
CA GLU A 63 -0.41 7.06 1.90
C GLU A 63 -1.33 8.24 2.26
N ARG A 64 -2.13 8.72 1.29
CA ARG A 64 -3.12 9.78 1.53
C ARG A 64 -4.20 9.35 2.52
N LEU A 65 -4.64 8.10 2.44
CA LEU A 65 -5.61 7.53 3.39
C LEU A 65 -5.04 7.49 4.81
N VAL A 66 -3.79 7.07 4.99
CA VAL A 66 -3.07 7.10 6.27
C VAL A 66 -3.09 8.51 6.86
N VAL A 67 -2.81 9.53 6.05
CA VAL A 67 -2.86 10.93 6.51
C VAL A 67 -4.26 11.33 6.99
N VAL A 68 -5.32 10.94 6.28
CA VAL A 68 -6.71 11.23 6.67
C VAL A 68 -7.07 10.52 7.97
N LEU A 69 -6.76 9.22 8.08
CA LEU A 69 -7.04 8.43 9.29
C LEU A 69 -6.32 9.00 10.51
N ARG A 70 -5.02 9.34 10.39
CA ARG A 70 -4.24 9.97 11.46
C ARG A 70 -4.86 11.29 11.92
N ARG A 71 -5.44 12.08 11.01
CA ARG A 71 -6.11 13.34 11.37
C ARG A 71 -7.42 13.10 12.12
N GLY A 72 -8.21 12.10 11.69
CA GLY A 72 -9.46 11.73 12.36
C GLY A 72 -9.28 11.13 13.75
N MET A 73 -8.08 10.59 14.06
CA MET A 73 -7.73 10.04 15.37
C MET A 73 -7.18 11.08 16.36
N ARG A 74 -6.96 12.33 15.93
CA ARG A 74 -6.57 13.40 16.86
C ARG A 74 -7.80 13.81 17.69
N PRO A 75 -7.66 13.97 19.01
CA PRO A 75 -8.75 14.40 19.88
C PRO A 75 -9.23 15.82 19.56
#